data_AF-A0A7X8J9U6-F1
#
_entry.id   AF-A0A7X8J9U6-F1
#
_cell.length_a   1.000
_cell.length_b   1.000
_cell.length_c   1.000
_cell.angle_alpha   90.00
_cell.angle_beta   90.00
_cell.angle_gamma   90.00
#
_symmetry.space_group_name_H-M   'P 1'
#
loop_
_entity.id
_entity.type
_entity.pdbx_description
1 polymer ?
#
loop_
_entity_poly.entity_id
_entity_poly.type
_entity_poly.pdbx_seq_one_letter_code
_entity_poly.pdbx_strand_id
1 'polypeptide(L)' 'MAKCGEKTEVYSRVCGYFRPVTNWNKGKREEFKDRKTYTASCECSKK' A
#
# COMPACT_ATOMS: atom_id res chain seq x y z
N MET A 1 -17.86 3.27 19.68
CA MET A 1 -16.91 2.89 18.60
C MET A 1 -15.91 1.93 19.20
N ALA A 2 -16.09 0.62 19.00
CA ALA A 2 -15.23 -0.40 19.59
C ALA A 2 -13.90 -0.46 18.81
N LYS A 3 -12.92 0.36 19.21
CA LYS A 3 -11.54 0.16 18.80
C LYS A 3 -10.90 -0.80 19.79
N CYS A 4 -10.76 -2.06 19.39
CA CYS A 4 -9.81 -2.98 20.00
C CYS A 4 -8.42 -2.32 19.88
N GLY A 5 -7.79 -1.96 20.99
CA GLY A 5 -6.51 -1.21 21.02
C GLY A 5 -5.30 -1.99 20.49
N GLU A 6 -5.52 -3.00 19.66
CA GLU A 6 -4.52 -3.89 19.12
C GLU A 6 -3.94 -3.37 17.80
N LYS A 7 -2.75 -3.88 17.46
CA LYS A 7 -2.04 -3.49 16.23
C LYS A 7 -2.74 -4.10 15.02
N THR A 8 -3.13 -3.26 14.08
CA THR A 8 -3.69 -3.72 12.80
C THR A 8 -2.57 -4.20 11.88
N GLU A 9 -2.78 -5.36 11.24
CA GLU A 9 -1.86 -5.85 10.22
C GLU A 9 -2.07 -5.10 8.91
N VAL A 10 -0.98 -4.59 8.34
CA VAL A 10 -1.01 -3.82 7.10
C VAL A 10 -0.62 -4.71 5.93
N TYR A 11 -1.50 -4.77 4.93
CA TYR A 11 -1.31 -5.54 3.69
C TYR A 11 -1.09 -4.61 2.50
N SER A 12 -0.25 -5.04 1.56
CA SER A 12 -0.02 -4.31 0.31
C SER A 12 0.12 -5.26 -0.87
N ARG A 13 -0.19 -4.77 -2.07
CA ARG A 13 -0.23 -5.56 -3.31
C ARG A 13 1.17 -5.65 -3.94
N VAL A 14 1.63 -6.88 -4.16
CA VAL A 14 2.95 -7.19 -4.75
C VAL A 14 2.77 -8.26 -5.82
N CYS A 15 3.21 -7.99 -7.06
CA CYS A 15 3.20 -8.94 -8.18
C CYS A 15 1.86 -9.71 -8.36
N GLY A 16 0.74 -9.01 -8.19
CA GLY A 16 -0.61 -9.57 -8.42
C GLY A 16 -1.38 -10.03 -7.17
N TYR A 17 -0.76 -10.20 -6.00
CA TYR A 17 -1.44 -10.66 -4.78
C TYR A 17 -1.15 -9.79 -3.55
N PHE A 18 -1.92 -9.97 -2.47
CA PHE A 18 -1.72 -9.25 -1.21
C PHE A 18 -0.73 -9.97 -0.30
N ARG A 19 0.27 -9.23 0.22
CA ARG A 19 1.27 -9.73 1.17
C ARG A 19 1.37 -8.79 2.37
N PRO A 20 1.51 -9.31 3.60
CA PRO A 20 1.70 -8.46 4.78
C PRO A 20 3.02 -7.69 4.67
N VAL A 21 2.97 -6.40 4.98
CA VAL A 21 4.11 -5.47 4.85
C VAL A 21 5.22 -5.80 5.87
N THR A 22 4.85 -6.38 7.01
CA THR A 22 5.77 -6.87 8.03
C THR A 22 6.75 -7.91 7.49
N ASN A 23 6.35 -8.66 6.45
CA ASN A 23 7.12 -9.78 5.90
C ASN A 23 7.88 -9.41 4.60
N TRP A 24 8.23 -8.15 4.42
CA TRP A 24 8.98 -7.65 3.25
C TRP A 24 10.49 -7.65 3.49
N ASN A 25 11.24 -8.29 2.58
CA ASN A 25 12.69 -8.21 2.55
C ASN A 25 13.18 -6.77 2.25
N LYS A 26 14.46 -6.48 2.53
CA LYS A 26 15.05 -5.15 2.32
C LYS A 26 14.85 -4.64 0.89
N GLY A 27 15.18 -5.47 -0.12
CA GLY A 27 15.01 -5.09 -1.53
C GLY A 27 13.57 -4.77 -1.92
N LYS A 28 12.57 -5.51 -1.41
CA LYS A 28 11.16 -5.22 -1.71
C LYS A 28 10.69 -3.90 -1.10
N ARG A 29 11.24 -3.49 0.04
CA ARG A 29 10.99 -2.18 0.64
C ARG A 29 11.61 -1.05 -0.20
N GLU A 30 12.82 -1.26 -0.74
CA GLU A 30 13.48 -0.31 -1.63
C GLU A 30 12.72 -0.18 -2.96
N GLU A 31 12.39 -1.30 -3.59
CA GLU A 31 11.54 -1.35 -4.80
C GLU A 31 10.21 -0.63 -4.61
N PHE A 32 9.55 -0.79 -3.46
CA PHE A 32 8.29 -0.11 -3.17
C PHE A 32 8.46 1.41 -3.05
N LYS A 33 9.60 1.90 -2.54
CA LYS A 33 9.89 3.33 -2.46
C LYS A 33 10.13 3.97 -3.82
N ASP A 34 10.67 3.21 -4.77
CA ASP A 34 10.94 3.69 -6.13
C ASP A 34 9.67 3.74 -7.01
N ARG A 35 8.60 3.07 -6.58
CA ARG A 35 7.31 3.09 -7.30
C ARG A 35 6.74 4.50 -7.38
N LYS A 36 6.47 4.96 -8.59
CA LYS A 36 5.78 6.24 -8.86
C LYS A 36 4.27 6.04 -8.80
N THR A 37 3.60 6.86 -8.00
CA THR A 37 2.14 6.94 -7.99
C THR A 37 1.68 7.88 -9.09
N TYR A 38 0.71 7.44 -9.88
CA TYR A 38 0.02 8.34 -10.80
C TYR A 38 -0.98 9.14 -9.99
N THR A 39 -0.81 10.46 -9.94
CA THR A 39 -1.84 11.35 -9.45
C THR A 39 -2.93 11.40 -10.51
N ALA A 40 -4.17 11.07 -10.13
CA ALA A 40 -5.33 11.33 -10.98
C ALA A 40 -5.62 12.84 -11.00
N SER A 41 -4.70 13.65 -11.54
CA SER A 41 -4.95 15.05 -11.89
C SER A 41 -5.60 15.18 -13.27
N CYS A 42 -6.15 14.08 -13.77
CA CYS A 42 -7.11 14.10 -14.85
C CYS A 42 -8.40 14.70 -14.26
N GLU A 43 -8.75 15.89 -14.75
CA GLU A 43 -9.96 16.64 -14.39
C GLU A 43 -11.28 15.95 -14.82
N CYS A 44 -11.31 14.62 -14.93
CA CYS A 44 -12.45 13.84 -15.40
C CYS A 44 -13.38 13.37 -14.26
N SER A 45 -13.08 13.68 -13.00
CA SER A 45 -13.93 13.35 -11.84
C SER A 45 -14.79 14.51 -11.35
N LYS A 46 -14.96 15.57 -12.15
CA LYS A 46 -16.03 16.55 -11.98
C LYS A 46 -17.17 16.22 -12.95
N LYS A 47 -17.99 15.24 -12.61
CA LYS A 47 -19.32 15.05 -13.19
C LYS A 47 -20.26 14.51 -12.13
#